data_AF-T2MIY7-F1
#
_entry.id   AF-T2MIY7-F1
#
_cell.length_a   1.000
_cell.length_b   1.000
_cell.length_c   1.000
_cell.angle_alpha   90.00
_cell.angle_beta   90.00
_cell.angle_gamma   90.00
#
_symmetry.space_group_name_H-M   'P 1'
#
loop_
_entity.id
_entity.type
_entity.pdbx_description
1 polymer ?
#
loop_
_entity_poly.entity_id
_entity_poly.type
_entity_poly.pdbx_seq_one_letter_code
_entity_poly.pdbx_strand_id
1 'polypeptide(L)'
;IIMKRKTISESPIDDGSQKKVYETRWSDQVHLIQEQLINESSSVAALKDFVKYSQEENKFVEAYLQTSRECKEIFYQFGTDQKPDSLKLTLIWEAFECVLLWTSDQAIDSNLKSTGLFIVNKILQNHIKLLYSSLSVNASTDLVIAVLKCMAVMLAQGSTAVSEFVSCFDFSLKGLKFHAKKRIKKLKPYPRTCFVRFLLAFFVFGDVSALLKMLEEKTVDNLNIFAKDLISLVFDDINQDSPEVIGAVLNTFLQNVVEESSLLKKMKIIFFSSSVLFKLALLCKHNEESISSVALSMLEILCTNQKKGICFGCKKDEPFTGKLLNPVLLKFLTSIKQHALLQKNLLDLTIKTLKVCPDVIAPYISSIDLQMEPKCSEQWHNKINFTIEIMKNVPKVSDILSDSNKVKPDKEYYFKILIPPMPKRHYEAGIKNASSDVLLKTLDLLIIVLSRCVDFKEMFSALLLSEEKKLDWIDSLIQSLPDVIAVIKVRQTLGPQGIVKKEQESSREGHYRRGGYLFVVTTLSQLYNSETRTLTNEAAALRNKLSAVLPGTWWESNSEPLVYEASALPLHHYCI
;
A
#
# COMPACT_ATOMS: atom_id res chain seq x y z
N ILE A 1 -16.31 8.79 13.11
CA ILE A 1 -15.06 9.56 12.91
C ILE A 1 -15.33 11.00 12.45
N ILE A 2 -16.57 11.35 12.09
CA ILE A 2 -17.13 12.68 12.41
C ILE A 2 -17.60 12.63 13.86
N MET A 3 -17.42 13.74 14.60
CA MET A 3 -17.58 13.83 16.05
C MET A 3 -18.88 13.19 16.54
N LYS A 4 -18.80 12.04 17.24
CA LYS A 4 -19.84 11.67 18.19
C LYS A 4 -19.76 12.68 19.33
N ARG A 5 -20.56 13.74 19.26
CA ARG A 5 -20.83 14.58 20.44
C ARG A 5 -21.47 13.68 21.50
N LYS A 6 -20.99 13.78 22.74
CA LYS A 6 -21.55 13.07 23.90
C LYS A 6 -23.06 13.34 23.95
N THR A 7 -23.86 12.30 23.75
CA THR A 7 -25.19 12.25 24.35
C THR A 7 -24.99 12.22 25.86
N ILE A 8 -25.32 13.33 26.52
CA ILE A 8 -25.47 13.34 27.97
C ILE A 8 -26.63 12.38 28.27
N SER A 9 -26.35 11.35 29.07
CA SER A 9 -27.36 10.43 29.57
C SER A 9 -28.40 11.21 30.37
N GLU A 10 -29.59 11.39 29.80
CA GLU A 10 -30.74 11.87 30.56
C GLU A 10 -31.15 10.78 31.57
N SER A 11 -30.91 11.06 32.85
CA SER A 11 -31.59 10.40 33.97
C SER A 11 -33.07 10.85 33.97
N PRO A 12 -34.04 9.93 34.12
CA PRO A 12 -35.45 10.29 34.04
C PRO A 12 -35.91 10.91 35.37
N ILE A 13 -36.08 12.22 35.39
CA ILE A 13 -37.05 12.88 36.27
C ILE A 13 -37.91 13.76 35.35
N ASP A 14 -39.04 13.21 34.95
CA ASP A 14 -40.04 13.82 34.07
C ASP A 14 -40.83 14.86 34.88
N ASP A 15 -40.48 16.14 34.71
CA ASP A 15 -41.31 17.26 35.11
C ASP A 15 -41.64 18.08 33.86
N GLY A 16 -42.86 17.88 33.33
CA GLY A 16 -43.36 18.50 32.08
C GLY A 16 -43.39 20.02 32.08
N SER A 17 -43.13 20.66 33.22
CA SER A 17 -42.95 22.11 33.34
C SER A 17 -41.60 22.60 32.80
N GLN A 18 -40.52 21.84 32.99
CA GLN A 18 -39.19 22.20 32.48
C GLN A 18 -39.15 22.10 30.94
N LYS A 19 -39.70 21.01 30.37
CA LYS A 19 -39.69 20.77 28.92
C LYS A 19 -40.35 21.90 28.12
N LYS A 20 -41.48 22.44 28.61
CA LYS A 20 -42.17 23.59 28.00
C LYS A 20 -41.34 24.87 28.06
N VAL A 21 -40.71 25.16 29.21
CA VAL A 21 -39.86 26.36 29.37
C VAL A 21 -38.65 26.31 28.43
N TYR A 22 -38.05 25.13 28.25
CA TYR A 22 -36.93 24.92 27.32
C TYR A 22 -37.33 25.08 25.83
N GLU A 23 -38.51 24.62 25.44
CA GLU A 23 -39.03 24.82 24.07
C GLU A 23 -39.30 26.31 23.79
N THR A 24 -39.85 27.06 24.76
CA THR A 24 -40.04 28.53 24.61
C THR A 24 -38.73 29.31 24.55
N ARG A 25 -37.71 28.93 25.35
CA ARG A 25 -36.42 29.66 25.39
C ARG A 25 -35.77 29.74 24.01
N TRP A 26 -35.70 28.62 23.30
CA TRP A 26 -35.04 28.59 22.00
C TRP A 26 -35.89 29.23 20.90
N SER A 27 -37.22 29.14 20.98
CA SER A 27 -38.12 29.81 20.03
C SER A 27 -37.92 31.32 20.03
N ASP A 28 -37.87 31.97 21.20
CA ASP A 28 -37.69 33.43 21.31
C ASP A 28 -36.30 33.87 20.81
N GLN A 29 -35.26 33.11 21.15
CA GLN A 29 -33.89 33.39 20.71
C GLN A 29 -33.72 33.22 19.20
N VAL A 30 -34.36 32.19 18.61
CA VAL A 30 -34.37 31.96 17.17
C VAL A 30 -35.00 33.14 16.44
N HIS A 31 -36.16 33.62 16.89
CA HIS A 31 -36.84 34.77 16.28
C HIS A 31 -35.99 36.04 16.37
N LEU A 32 -35.39 36.32 17.53
CA LEU A 32 -34.52 37.47 17.72
C LEU A 32 -33.31 37.43 16.76
N ILE A 33 -32.66 36.28 16.63
CA ILE A 33 -31.52 36.11 15.74
C ILE A 33 -31.95 36.27 14.27
N GLN A 34 -33.08 35.71 13.87
CA GLN A 34 -33.60 35.84 12.50
C GLN A 34 -33.83 37.31 12.12
N GLU A 35 -34.43 38.10 13.01
CA GLU A 35 -34.64 39.53 12.80
C GLU A 35 -33.30 40.28 12.70
N GLN A 36 -32.36 40.00 13.61
CA GLN A 36 -31.04 40.63 13.62
C GLN A 36 -30.14 40.23 12.45
N LEU A 37 -30.34 39.05 11.86
CA LEU A 37 -29.64 38.63 10.64
C LEU A 37 -30.06 39.51 9.46
N ILE A 38 -31.34 39.85 9.35
CA ILE A 38 -31.83 40.68 8.23
C ILE A 38 -31.31 42.12 8.33
N ASN A 39 -31.05 42.61 9.55
CA ASN A 39 -30.47 43.94 9.76
C ASN A 39 -28.93 43.93 9.62
N GLU A 40 -28.41 44.64 8.61
CA GLU A 40 -26.97 44.68 8.30
C GLU A 40 -26.10 45.07 9.50
N SER A 41 -26.55 46.04 10.31
CA SER A 41 -25.80 46.58 11.44
C SER A 41 -25.59 45.58 12.58
N SER A 42 -26.51 44.63 12.76
CA SER A 42 -26.45 43.57 13.77
C SER A 42 -26.02 42.22 13.22
N SER A 43 -25.97 42.04 11.91
CA SER A 43 -25.79 40.75 11.24
C SER A 43 -24.56 39.96 11.70
N VAL A 44 -23.42 40.62 11.94
CA VAL A 44 -22.18 39.96 12.40
C VAL A 44 -22.32 39.46 13.84
N ALA A 45 -22.99 40.21 14.72
CA ALA A 45 -23.26 39.78 16.08
C ALA A 45 -24.24 38.60 16.09
N ALA A 46 -25.31 38.71 15.31
CA ALA A 46 -26.32 37.64 15.17
C ALA A 46 -25.72 36.33 14.65
N LEU A 47 -24.83 36.38 13.66
CA LEU A 47 -24.11 35.19 13.17
C LEU A 47 -23.21 34.57 14.25
N LYS A 48 -22.52 35.38 15.07
CA LYS A 48 -21.70 34.88 16.19
C LYS A 48 -22.56 34.15 17.21
N ASP A 49 -23.69 34.76 17.60
CA ASP A 49 -24.62 34.17 18.55
C ASP A 49 -25.26 32.89 17.99
N PHE A 50 -25.64 32.89 16.71
CA PHE A 50 -26.13 31.69 16.02
C PHE A 50 -25.12 30.54 16.08
N VAL A 51 -23.87 30.79 15.71
CA VAL A 51 -22.81 29.77 15.72
C VAL A 51 -22.56 29.27 17.14
N LYS A 52 -22.50 30.18 18.12
CA LYS A 52 -22.31 29.86 19.53
C LYS A 52 -23.43 28.95 20.05
N TYR A 53 -24.68 29.36 19.92
CA TYR A 53 -25.83 28.58 20.42
C TYR A 53 -25.96 27.22 19.72
N SER A 54 -25.66 27.16 18.42
CA SER A 54 -25.65 25.90 17.66
C SER A 54 -24.56 24.92 18.11
N GLN A 55 -23.45 25.41 18.64
CA GLN A 55 -22.37 24.57 19.16
C GLN A 55 -22.64 24.09 20.59
N GLU A 56 -23.38 24.87 21.38
CA GLU A 56 -23.74 24.56 22.78
C GLU A 56 -24.90 23.55 22.88
N GLU A 57 -26.00 23.75 22.14
CA GLU A 57 -27.20 22.91 22.25
C GLU A 57 -27.82 22.57 20.88
N ASN A 58 -27.98 21.27 20.60
CA ASN A 58 -28.57 20.79 19.34
C ASN A 58 -30.04 21.25 19.14
N LYS A 59 -30.76 21.52 20.24
CA LYS A 59 -32.17 21.96 20.21
C LYS A 59 -32.34 23.34 19.56
N PHE A 60 -31.31 24.18 19.57
CA PHE A 60 -31.36 25.49 18.90
C PHE A 60 -31.49 25.35 17.38
N VAL A 61 -30.66 24.49 16.76
CA VAL A 61 -30.69 24.25 15.31
C VAL A 61 -32.01 23.63 14.88
N GLU A 62 -32.54 22.72 15.70
CA GLU A 62 -33.87 22.14 15.51
C GLU A 62 -34.98 23.20 15.50
N ALA A 63 -35.02 24.06 16.53
CA ALA A 63 -35.98 25.16 16.63
C ALA A 63 -35.83 26.16 15.46
N TYR A 64 -34.61 26.43 15.02
CA TYR A 64 -34.35 27.26 13.84
C TYR A 64 -34.92 26.65 12.56
N LEU A 65 -34.70 25.35 12.33
CA LEU A 65 -35.19 24.68 11.13
C LEU A 65 -36.71 24.47 11.11
N GLN A 66 -37.37 24.51 12.28
CA GLN A 66 -38.83 24.52 12.36
C GLN A 66 -39.44 25.81 11.79
N THR A 67 -38.75 26.94 11.93
CA THR A 67 -39.23 28.26 11.46
C THR A 67 -38.64 28.68 10.11
N SER A 68 -37.37 28.33 9.81
CA SER A 68 -36.70 28.68 8.54
C SER A 68 -35.99 27.48 7.91
N ARG A 69 -36.77 26.66 7.17
CA ARG A 69 -36.26 25.46 6.48
C ARG A 69 -35.32 25.76 5.32
N GLU A 70 -35.42 26.91 4.70
CA GLU A 70 -34.60 27.28 3.53
C GLU A 70 -33.40 28.16 3.91
N CYS A 71 -33.23 28.43 5.21
CA CYS A 71 -32.18 29.27 5.78
C CYS A 71 -32.02 30.63 5.07
N LYS A 72 -33.14 31.27 4.71
CA LYS A 72 -33.15 32.48 3.88
C LYS A 72 -32.32 33.61 4.48
N GLU A 73 -32.36 33.73 5.81
CA GLU A 73 -31.68 34.77 6.59
C GLU A 73 -30.16 34.60 6.56
N ILE A 74 -29.67 33.35 6.58
CA ILE A 74 -28.23 33.04 6.46
C ILE A 74 -27.79 33.26 5.01
N PHE A 75 -28.56 32.81 4.02
CA PHE A 75 -28.25 33.06 2.60
C PHE A 75 -28.23 34.56 2.27
N TYR A 76 -29.10 35.36 2.88
CA TYR A 76 -29.10 36.82 2.73
C TYR A 76 -27.74 37.44 3.11
N GLN A 77 -27.01 36.82 4.04
CA GLN A 77 -25.69 37.31 4.46
C GLN A 77 -24.59 37.18 3.43
N PHE A 78 -24.77 36.37 2.38
CA PHE A 78 -23.84 36.35 1.26
C PHE A 78 -23.83 37.65 0.46
N GLY A 79 -24.85 38.50 0.65
CA GLY A 79 -25.00 39.79 -0.02
C GLY A 79 -25.50 39.65 -1.46
N THR A 80 -26.19 40.68 -1.94
CA THR A 80 -26.61 40.81 -3.35
C THR A 80 -25.58 41.57 -4.18
N ASP A 81 -24.93 42.60 -3.61
CA ASP A 81 -24.12 43.56 -4.38
C ASP A 81 -22.66 43.71 -3.94
N GLN A 82 -22.35 43.52 -2.65
CA GLN A 82 -20.97 43.54 -2.12
C GLN A 82 -20.60 42.21 -1.48
N LYS A 83 -19.40 41.73 -1.83
CA LYS A 83 -18.83 40.51 -1.23
C LYS A 83 -18.62 40.73 0.27
N PRO A 84 -19.07 39.81 1.15
CA PRO A 84 -18.84 39.94 2.58
C PRO A 84 -17.35 39.85 2.90
N ASP A 85 -16.93 40.52 3.96
CA ASP A 85 -15.54 40.48 4.42
C ASP A 85 -15.14 39.08 4.93
N SER A 86 -13.85 38.91 5.26
CA SER A 86 -13.35 37.60 5.69
C SER A 86 -14.00 37.09 6.97
N LEU A 87 -14.33 37.97 7.93
CA LEU A 87 -14.89 37.57 9.22
C LEU A 87 -16.35 37.13 9.04
N LYS A 88 -17.14 37.95 8.33
CA LYS A 88 -18.54 37.66 8.02
C LYS A 88 -18.66 36.38 7.20
N LEU A 89 -17.83 36.18 6.16
CA LEU A 89 -17.80 34.90 5.43
C LEU A 89 -17.45 33.70 6.32
N THR A 90 -16.52 33.85 7.26
CA THR A 90 -16.15 32.76 8.19
C THR A 90 -17.37 32.33 8.99
N LEU A 91 -18.08 33.30 9.59
CA LEU A 91 -19.27 33.03 10.40
C LEU A 91 -20.43 32.45 9.59
N ILE A 92 -20.61 32.88 8.33
CA ILE A 92 -21.63 32.30 7.44
C ILE A 92 -21.33 30.82 7.17
N TRP A 93 -20.07 30.48 6.87
CA TRP A 93 -19.70 29.07 6.65
C TRP A 93 -19.83 28.23 7.91
N GLU A 94 -19.51 28.76 9.09
CA GLU A 94 -19.72 28.08 10.38
C GLU A 94 -21.20 27.89 10.71
N ALA A 95 -22.06 28.85 10.38
CA ALA A 95 -23.50 28.73 10.54
C ALA A 95 -24.06 27.62 9.64
N PHE A 96 -23.66 27.58 8.36
CA PHE A 96 -24.02 26.48 7.47
C PHE A 96 -23.43 25.14 7.91
N GLU A 97 -22.20 25.11 8.45
CA GLU A 97 -21.62 23.90 9.02
C GLU A 97 -22.52 23.33 10.12
N CYS A 98 -23.02 24.17 11.03
CA CYS A 98 -23.90 23.74 12.12
C CYS A 98 -25.23 23.16 11.61
N VAL A 99 -25.88 23.85 10.67
CA VAL A 99 -27.16 23.41 10.08
C VAL A 99 -26.99 22.11 9.29
N LEU A 100 -25.95 22.03 8.46
CA LEU A 100 -25.67 20.85 7.65
C LEU A 100 -25.26 19.65 8.51
N LEU A 101 -24.46 19.86 9.57
CA LEU A 101 -24.10 18.79 10.49
C LEU A 101 -25.35 18.20 11.15
N TRP A 102 -26.30 19.04 11.56
CA TRP A 102 -27.56 18.57 12.13
C TRP A 102 -28.38 17.80 11.09
N THR A 103 -28.62 18.36 9.91
CA THR A 103 -29.41 17.70 8.84
C THR A 103 -28.78 16.42 8.26
N SER A 104 -27.47 16.21 8.47
CA SER A 104 -26.78 14.96 8.09
C SER A 104 -27.05 13.78 9.03
N ASP A 105 -27.61 14.01 10.22
CA ASP A 105 -27.85 12.94 11.18
C ASP A 105 -28.92 11.96 10.68
N GLN A 106 -28.57 10.67 10.66
CA GLN A 106 -29.42 9.62 10.13
C GLN A 106 -30.71 9.43 10.94
N ALA A 107 -30.71 9.80 12.22
CA ALA A 107 -31.84 9.66 13.15
C ALA A 107 -32.96 10.69 12.94
N ILE A 108 -32.74 11.70 12.08
CA ILE A 108 -33.69 12.80 11.87
C ILE A 108 -34.70 12.45 10.75
N ASP A 109 -35.90 13.04 10.83
CA ASP A 109 -36.98 12.92 9.84
C ASP A 109 -36.48 13.18 8.40
N SER A 110 -36.90 12.31 7.49
CA SER A 110 -36.73 12.39 6.04
C SER A 110 -37.00 13.77 5.45
N ASN A 111 -37.97 14.52 5.97
CA ASN A 111 -38.29 15.86 5.49
C ASN A 111 -37.13 16.84 5.73
N LEU A 112 -36.41 16.72 6.85
CA LEU A 112 -35.28 17.58 7.20
C LEU A 112 -33.99 17.19 6.46
N LYS A 113 -33.87 15.93 6.01
CA LYS A 113 -32.78 15.52 5.10
C LYS A 113 -32.87 16.24 3.75
N SER A 114 -34.08 16.48 3.25
CA SER A 114 -34.30 17.23 2.00
C SER A 114 -33.82 18.70 2.10
N THR A 115 -33.92 19.29 3.30
CA THR A 115 -33.40 20.64 3.59
C THR A 115 -31.89 20.71 3.42
N GLY A 116 -31.14 19.74 3.97
CA GLY A 116 -29.68 19.71 3.84
C GLY A 116 -29.24 19.66 2.38
N LEU A 117 -29.86 18.80 1.57
CA LEU A 117 -29.59 18.71 0.13
C LEU A 117 -29.97 20.01 -0.60
N PHE A 118 -31.09 20.65 -0.26
CA PHE A 118 -31.48 21.94 -0.82
C PHE A 118 -30.42 23.01 -0.56
N ILE A 119 -29.91 23.11 0.67
CA ILE A 119 -28.86 24.07 1.05
C ILE A 119 -27.60 23.81 0.22
N VAL A 120 -27.16 22.55 0.10
CA VAL A 120 -25.99 22.16 -0.69
C VAL A 120 -26.14 22.61 -2.15
N ASN A 121 -27.26 22.27 -2.78
CA ASN A 121 -27.52 22.62 -4.19
C ASN A 121 -27.53 24.13 -4.39
N LYS A 122 -28.18 24.87 -3.49
CA LYS A 122 -28.23 26.34 -3.55
C LYS A 122 -26.85 26.97 -3.40
N ILE A 123 -26.00 26.46 -2.51
CA ILE A 123 -24.61 26.93 -2.39
C ILE A 123 -23.83 26.66 -3.69
N LEU A 124 -23.92 25.44 -4.23
CA LEU A 124 -23.17 25.02 -5.43
C LEU A 124 -23.64 25.72 -6.70
N GLN A 125 -24.94 25.97 -6.85
CA GLN A 125 -25.49 26.55 -8.07
C GLN A 125 -25.45 28.08 -8.05
N ASN A 126 -25.67 28.71 -6.89
CA ASN A 126 -25.84 30.16 -6.79
C ASN A 126 -24.63 30.87 -6.15
N HIS A 127 -23.87 30.18 -5.29
CA HIS A 127 -22.85 30.82 -4.43
C HIS A 127 -21.45 30.20 -4.54
N ILE A 128 -21.17 29.35 -5.53
CA ILE A 128 -19.89 28.63 -5.67
C ILE A 128 -18.67 29.56 -5.78
N LYS A 129 -18.84 30.76 -6.35
CA LYS A 129 -17.76 31.77 -6.41
C LYS A 129 -17.27 32.17 -5.01
N LEU A 130 -18.15 32.15 -4.01
CA LEU A 130 -17.79 32.44 -2.63
C LEU A 130 -16.94 31.30 -2.04
N LEU A 131 -17.27 30.02 -2.32
CA LEU A 131 -16.42 28.88 -1.97
C LEU A 131 -15.00 29.04 -2.54
N TYR A 132 -14.91 29.34 -3.83
CA TYR A 132 -13.60 29.55 -4.50
C TYR A 132 -12.81 30.70 -3.88
N SER A 133 -13.50 31.79 -3.55
CA SER A 133 -12.86 32.95 -2.93
C SER A 133 -12.38 32.67 -1.49
N SER A 134 -13.13 31.86 -0.74
CA SER A 134 -12.79 31.41 0.62
C SER A 134 -11.66 30.38 0.64
N LEU A 135 -11.42 29.70 -0.48
CA LEU A 135 -10.30 28.78 -0.69
C LEU A 135 -9.09 29.43 -1.36
N SER A 136 -9.16 30.73 -1.71
CA SER A 136 -8.05 31.41 -2.39
C SER A 136 -6.76 31.34 -1.58
N VAL A 137 -5.60 31.43 -2.25
CA VAL A 137 -4.27 31.35 -1.60
C VAL A 137 -4.11 32.42 -0.51
N ASN A 138 -4.73 33.58 -0.71
CA ASN A 138 -4.65 34.73 0.19
C ASN A 138 -5.76 34.76 1.25
N ALA A 139 -6.66 33.78 1.29
CA ALA A 139 -7.71 33.72 2.29
C ALA A 139 -7.14 33.57 3.71
N SER A 140 -7.84 34.14 4.70
CA SER A 140 -7.47 33.98 6.10
C SER A 140 -7.54 32.50 6.51
N THR A 141 -6.72 32.11 7.49
CA THR A 141 -6.67 30.71 7.92
C THR A 141 -8.00 30.25 8.52
N ASP A 142 -8.68 31.12 9.28
CA ASP A 142 -9.98 30.81 9.88
C ASP A 142 -11.07 30.61 8.82
N LEU A 143 -11.07 31.47 7.79
CA LEU A 143 -12.01 31.35 6.66
C LEU A 143 -11.81 30.03 5.91
N VAL A 144 -10.56 29.64 5.67
CA VAL A 144 -10.22 28.37 5.01
C VAL A 144 -10.66 27.17 5.86
N ILE A 145 -10.48 27.24 7.17
CA ILE A 145 -10.93 26.19 8.09
C ILE A 145 -12.45 26.05 8.06
N ALA A 146 -13.18 27.16 8.17
CA ALA A 146 -14.63 27.19 8.17
C ALA A 146 -15.20 26.63 6.88
N VAL A 147 -14.69 27.07 5.71
CA VAL A 147 -15.20 26.60 4.41
C VAL A 147 -14.88 25.12 4.18
N LEU A 148 -13.70 24.62 4.57
CA LEU A 148 -13.35 23.20 4.41
C LEU A 148 -14.21 22.30 5.31
N LYS A 149 -14.51 22.74 6.54
CA LYS A 149 -15.44 22.02 7.42
C LYS A 149 -16.85 21.99 6.84
N CYS A 150 -17.34 23.14 6.39
CA CYS A 150 -18.64 23.26 5.74
C CYS A 150 -18.73 22.33 4.51
N MET A 151 -17.73 22.33 3.62
CA MET A 151 -17.67 21.41 2.48
C MET A 151 -17.70 19.92 2.91
N ALA A 152 -17.03 19.55 4.00
CA ALA A 152 -17.08 18.17 4.51
C ALA A 152 -18.50 17.76 4.95
N VAL A 153 -19.25 18.65 5.60
CA VAL A 153 -20.64 18.37 6.04
C VAL A 153 -21.67 18.54 4.91
N MET A 154 -21.36 19.30 3.86
CA MET A 154 -22.13 19.30 2.61
C MET A 154 -22.13 17.90 1.98
N LEU A 155 -20.98 17.23 1.96
CA LEU A 155 -20.86 15.85 1.46
C LEU A 155 -21.57 14.84 2.37
N ALA A 156 -21.62 15.12 3.68
CA ALA A 156 -22.32 14.27 4.65
C ALA A 156 -23.84 14.19 4.46
N GLN A 157 -24.43 15.03 3.59
CA GLN A 157 -25.85 14.95 3.22
C GLN A 157 -26.19 13.70 2.39
N GLY A 158 -25.19 12.94 1.93
CA GLY A 158 -25.35 11.66 1.26
C GLY A 158 -24.90 11.65 -0.20
N SER A 159 -25.04 10.50 -0.87
CA SER A 159 -24.41 10.26 -2.19
C SER A 159 -24.90 11.20 -3.30
N THR A 160 -26.15 11.67 -3.23
CA THR A 160 -26.69 12.70 -4.14
C THR A 160 -25.94 14.02 -4.00
N ALA A 161 -25.68 14.47 -2.76
CA ALA A 161 -24.92 15.68 -2.50
C ALA A 161 -23.46 15.54 -2.96
N VAL A 162 -22.85 14.37 -2.75
CA VAL A 162 -21.50 14.09 -3.27
C VAL A 162 -21.48 14.18 -4.81
N SER A 163 -22.46 13.58 -5.48
CA SER A 163 -22.56 13.61 -6.95
C SER A 163 -22.74 15.03 -7.51
N GLU A 164 -23.57 15.85 -6.88
CA GLU A 164 -23.76 17.25 -7.28
C GLU A 164 -22.48 18.06 -7.03
N PHE A 165 -21.85 17.87 -5.87
CA PHE A 165 -20.60 18.54 -5.52
C PHE A 165 -19.52 18.28 -6.56
N VAL A 166 -19.31 17.01 -6.93
CA VAL A 166 -18.34 16.62 -7.95
C VAL A 166 -18.66 17.25 -9.31
N SER A 167 -19.94 17.42 -9.63
CA SER A 167 -20.35 17.95 -10.94
C SER A 167 -20.16 19.46 -11.07
N CYS A 168 -20.21 20.18 -9.94
CA CYS A 168 -20.17 21.65 -9.92
C CYS A 168 -18.80 22.22 -9.51
N PHE A 169 -18.05 21.52 -8.65
CA PHE A 169 -16.85 22.06 -8.02
C PHE A 169 -15.58 21.82 -8.86
N ASP A 170 -14.89 22.90 -9.21
CA ASP A 170 -13.57 22.83 -9.82
C ASP A 170 -12.52 22.46 -8.76
N PHE A 171 -12.00 21.24 -8.84
CA PHE A 171 -10.98 20.79 -7.92
C PHE A 171 -9.55 21.20 -8.33
N SER A 172 -9.37 21.77 -9.53
CA SER A 172 -8.06 22.24 -10.02
C SER A 172 -7.54 23.50 -9.33
N LEU A 173 -8.36 24.08 -8.44
CA LEU A 173 -8.06 25.30 -7.70
C LEU A 173 -6.70 25.25 -7.00
N LYS A 174 -5.81 26.18 -7.36
CA LYS A 174 -4.48 26.34 -6.76
C LYS A 174 -4.54 26.50 -5.24
N GLY A 175 -5.55 27.20 -4.75
CA GLY A 175 -5.77 27.42 -3.33
C GLY A 175 -5.98 26.12 -2.54
N LEU A 176 -6.70 25.15 -3.13
CA LEU A 176 -6.92 23.84 -2.52
C LEU A 176 -5.59 23.10 -2.30
N LYS A 177 -4.74 23.03 -3.34
CA LYS A 177 -3.41 22.40 -3.24
C LYS A 177 -2.49 23.12 -2.25
N PHE A 178 -2.57 24.45 -2.18
CA PHE A 178 -1.79 25.26 -1.25
C PHE A 178 -2.18 24.98 0.22
N HIS A 179 -3.47 25.01 0.54
CA HIS A 179 -3.97 24.80 1.90
C HIS A 179 -3.81 23.35 2.38
N ALA A 180 -3.86 22.37 1.47
CA ALA A 180 -3.57 20.97 1.76
C ALA A 180 -2.16 20.75 2.34
N LYS A 181 -1.19 21.61 1.99
CA LYS A 181 0.20 21.54 2.45
C LYS A 181 0.50 22.48 3.63
N LYS A 182 -0.43 23.37 3.99
CA LYS A 182 -0.24 24.40 5.01
C LYS A 182 -0.35 23.79 6.42
N ARG A 183 0.78 23.70 7.13
CA ARG A 183 0.88 23.14 8.50
C ARG A 183 1.15 24.24 9.52
N ILE A 184 0.12 24.77 10.17
CA ILE A 184 0.26 25.82 11.21
C ILE A 184 0.08 25.20 12.60
N LYS A 185 1.14 24.68 13.22
CA LYS A 185 1.08 23.89 14.47
C LYS A 185 0.36 24.55 15.67
N LYS A 186 0.21 25.88 15.68
CA LYS A 186 -0.42 26.64 16.77
C LYS A 186 -1.95 26.74 16.69
N LEU A 187 -2.59 26.42 15.55
CA LEU A 187 -4.02 26.64 15.34
C LEU A 187 -4.79 25.33 15.19
N LYS A 188 -5.60 24.93 16.18
CA LYS A 188 -6.45 23.73 16.08
C LYS A 188 -7.90 24.13 15.80
N PRO A 189 -8.60 23.53 14.80
CA PRO A 189 -8.10 22.53 13.86
C PRO A 189 -7.23 23.14 12.74
N TYR A 190 -6.23 22.39 12.27
CA TYR A 190 -5.34 22.84 11.20
C TYR A 190 -6.06 22.85 9.83
N PRO A 191 -5.75 23.77 8.90
CA PRO A 191 -6.30 23.75 7.54
C PRO A 191 -6.10 22.41 6.84
N ARG A 192 -4.90 21.82 6.97
CA ARG A 192 -4.60 20.48 6.45
C ARG A 192 -5.52 19.40 7.03
N THR A 193 -5.81 19.43 8.34
CA THR A 193 -6.73 18.46 8.97
C THR A 193 -8.13 18.59 8.40
N CYS A 194 -8.64 19.81 8.22
CA CYS A 194 -9.94 20.04 7.61
C CYS A 194 -9.96 19.60 6.14
N PHE A 195 -8.89 19.86 5.39
CA PHE A 195 -8.74 19.40 4.01
C PHE A 195 -8.78 17.87 3.90
N VAL A 196 -8.02 17.17 4.75
CA VAL A 196 -8.03 15.70 4.79
C VAL A 196 -9.45 15.20 5.10
N ARG A 197 -10.12 15.76 6.11
CA ARG A 197 -11.50 15.37 6.47
C ARG A 197 -12.49 15.63 5.33
N PHE A 198 -12.37 16.75 4.63
CA PHE A 198 -13.14 17.05 3.43
C PHE A 198 -12.93 15.96 2.36
N LEU A 199 -11.69 15.58 2.06
CA LEU A 199 -11.44 14.52 1.09
C LEU A 199 -11.93 13.13 1.55
N LEU A 200 -11.79 12.82 2.84
CA LEU A 200 -12.31 11.56 3.40
C LEU A 200 -13.84 11.48 3.30
N ALA A 201 -14.56 12.60 3.36
CA ALA A 201 -16.01 12.63 3.26
C ALA A 201 -16.54 12.09 1.92
N PHE A 202 -15.80 12.24 0.81
CA PHE A 202 -16.17 11.60 -0.47
C PHE A 202 -16.24 10.08 -0.36
N PHE A 203 -15.30 9.46 0.37
CA PHE A 203 -15.23 8.01 0.54
C PHE A 203 -16.24 7.49 1.56
N VAL A 204 -16.61 8.31 2.54
CA VAL A 204 -17.56 7.91 3.59
C VAL A 204 -19.01 8.04 3.11
N PHE A 205 -19.33 9.07 2.33
CA PHE A 205 -20.71 9.40 1.96
C PHE A 205 -21.02 9.24 0.46
N GLY A 206 -20.00 9.11 -0.38
CA GLY A 206 -20.16 8.88 -1.81
C GLY A 206 -20.38 7.40 -2.13
N ASP A 207 -21.22 7.13 -3.12
CA ASP A 207 -21.32 5.81 -3.73
C ASP A 207 -20.30 5.63 -4.86
N VAL A 208 -20.25 4.42 -5.43
CA VAL A 208 -19.34 4.11 -6.55
C VAL A 208 -19.54 5.05 -7.74
N SER A 209 -20.78 5.47 -8.01
CA SER A 209 -21.06 6.37 -9.14
C SER A 209 -20.49 7.76 -8.89
N ALA A 210 -20.60 8.29 -7.68
CA ALA A 210 -20.03 9.57 -7.29
C ALA A 210 -18.50 9.54 -7.33
N LEU A 211 -17.89 8.46 -6.85
CA LEU A 211 -16.45 8.25 -6.93
C LEU A 211 -15.96 8.10 -8.38
N LEU A 212 -16.72 7.41 -9.24
CA LEU A 212 -16.42 7.34 -10.68
C LEU A 212 -16.46 8.71 -11.32
N LYS A 213 -17.48 9.54 -11.05
CA LYS A 213 -17.54 10.92 -11.55
C LYS A 213 -16.32 11.73 -11.11
N MET A 214 -15.88 11.57 -9.86
CA MET A 214 -14.69 12.23 -9.32
C MET A 214 -13.41 11.78 -10.05
N LEU A 215 -13.37 10.52 -10.50
CA LEU A 215 -12.25 9.97 -11.28
C LEU A 215 -12.32 10.35 -12.77
N GLU A 216 -13.52 10.44 -13.35
CA GLU A 216 -13.79 10.59 -14.78
C GLU A 216 -13.78 12.04 -15.28
N GLU A 217 -13.43 13.01 -14.42
CA GLU A 217 -13.51 14.43 -14.77
C GLU A 217 -12.74 14.72 -16.07
N LYS A 218 -13.51 15.11 -17.09
CA LYS A 218 -13.08 15.24 -18.49
C LYS A 218 -12.10 16.40 -18.64
N THR A 219 -10.81 16.10 -18.63
CA THR A 219 -9.81 16.96 -19.27
C THR A 219 -9.27 16.27 -20.51
N VAL A 220 -9.17 17.05 -21.58
CA VAL A 220 -9.12 16.63 -22.99
C VAL A 220 -7.98 15.66 -23.35
N ASP A 221 -6.95 15.47 -22.51
CA ASP A 221 -5.86 14.54 -22.85
C ASP A 221 -5.38 13.65 -21.68
N ASN A 222 -5.98 13.69 -20.48
CA ASN A 222 -5.45 12.98 -19.31
C ASN A 222 -6.51 12.60 -18.24
N LEU A 223 -7.34 11.60 -18.56
CA LEU A 223 -8.54 11.18 -17.83
C LEU A 223 -8.35 10.66 -16.38
N ASN A 224 -7.16 10.71 -15.76
CA ASN A 224 -6.96 10.14 -14.40
C ASN A 224 -5.96 10.93 -13.52
N ILE A 225 -5.43 12.07 -13.99
CA ILE A 225 -4.40 12.80 -13.24
C ILE A 225 -5.00 13.52 -12.03
N PHE A 226 -6.22 14.03 -12.17
CA PHE A 226 -6.76 14.98 -11.22
C PHE A 226 -7.11 14.34 -9.85
N ALA A 227 -7.89 13.26 -9.85
CA ALA A 227 -8.18 12.54 -8.61
C ALA A 227 -6.91 11.93 -8.00
N LYS A 228 -5.97 11.46 -8.82
CA LYS A 228 -4.67 10.97 -8.35
C LYS A 228 -3.88 12.05 -7.60
N ASP A 229 -3.88 13.28 -8.09
CA ASP A 229 -3.24 14.42 -7.43
C ASP A 229 -3.89 14.71 -6.07
N LEU A 230 -5.22 14.74 -5.99
CA LEU A 230 -5.93 14.97 -4.72
C LEU A 230 -5.62 13.89 -3.68
N ILE A 231 -5.66 12.62 -4.09
CA ILE A 231 -5.35 11.52 -3.18
C ILE A 231 -3.88 11.57 -2.75
N SER A 232 -2.96 11.92 -3.65
CA SER A 232 -1.57 12.14 -3.26
C SER A 232 -1.44 13.21 -2.17
N LEU A 233 -2.20 14.31 -2.24
CA LEU A 233 -2.17 15.37 -1.22
C LEU A 233 -2.61 14.90 0.17
N VAL A 234 -3.48 13.88 0.26
CA VAL A 234 -3.85 13.26 1.54
C VAL A 234 -2.65 12.54 2.14
N PHE A 235 -1.94 11.74 1.34
CA PHE A 235 -0.80 10.93 1.79
C PHE A 235 0.54 11.70 1.84
N ASP A 236 0.62 12.88 1.24
CA ASP A 236 1.80 13.74 1.27
C ASP A 236 2.14 14.13 2.72
N ASP A 237 3.32 13.70 3.17
CA ASP A 237 3.84 13.90 4.53
C ASP A 237 2.85 13.48 5.63
N ILE A 238 2.07 12.43 5.39
CA ILE A 238 1.10 11.89 6.34
C ILE A 238 1.74 11.51 7.70
N ASN A 239 3.01 11.16 7.72
CA ASN A 239 3.79 10.88 8.93
C ASN A 239 3.98 12.11 9.85
N GLN A 240 3.67 13.32 9.37
CA GLN A 240 3.70 14.57 10.13
C GLN A 240 2.31 14.99 10.64
N ASP A 241 1.25 14.24 10.28
CA ASP A 241 -0.10 14.48 10.77
C ASP A 241 -0.26 13.87 12.18
N SER A 242 -1.31 14.28 12.91
CA SER A 242 -1.57 13.72 14.23
C SER A 242 -2.04 12.26 14.12
N PRO A 243 -1.81 11.42 15.14
CA PRO A 243 -2.20 10.01 15.11
C PRO A 243 -3.69 9.79 14.79
N GLU A 244 -4.56 10.69 15.27
CA GLU A 244 -5.99 10.63 15.00
C GLU A 244 -6.31 10.87 13.51
N VAL A 245 -5.58 11.76 12.86
CA VAL A 245 -5.73 12.03 11.42
C VAL A 245 -5.19 10.86 10.60
N ILE A 246 -4.02 10.33 10.95
CA ILE A 246 -3.45 9.15 10.29
C ILE A 246 -4.40 7.96 10.41
N GLY A 247 -4.88 7.67 11.62
CA GLY A 247 -5.85 6.63 11.88
C GLY A 247 -7.16 6.82 11.12
N ALA A 248 -7.67 8.05 11.02
CA ALA A 248 -8.85 8.36 10.22
C ALA A 248 -8.63 8.07 8.73
N VAL A 249 -7.49 8.46 8.16
CA VAL A 249 -7.15 8.17 6.76
C VAL A 249 -7.07 6.65 6.53
N LEU A 250 -6.26 5.95 7.33
CA LEU A 250 -6.05 4.51 7.16
C LEU A 250 -7.35 3.72 7.26
N ASN A 251 -8.16 3.98 8.30
CA ASN A 251 -9.43 3.27 8.48
C ASN A 251 -10.45 3.61 7.38
N THR A 252 -10.52 4.88 6.96
CA THR A 252 -11.46 5.27 5.90
C THR A 252 -11.12 4.58 4.58
N PHE A 253 -9.84 4.59 4.17
CA PHE A 253 -9.43 3.93 2.94
C PHE A 253 -9.51 2.40 3.05
N LEU A 254 -9.18 1.81 4.20
CA LEU A 254 -9.31 0.37 4.40
C LEU A 254 -10.77 -0.07 4.21
N GLN A 255 -11.70 0.53 4.93
CA GLN A 255 -13.11 0.13 4.94
C GLN A 255 -13.82 0.49 3.63
N ASN A 256 -13.67 1.73 3.16
CA ASN A 256 -14.50 2.27 2.06
C ASN A 256 -13.83 2.13 0.69
N VAL A 257 -12.56 1.70 0.62
CA VAL A 257 -11.85 1.54 -0.67
C VAL A 257 -11.26 0.16 -0.83
N VAL A 258 -10.47 -0.32 0.14
CA VAL A 258 -9.76 -1.60 0.02
C VAL A 258 -10.72 -2.77 0.20
N GLU A 259 -11.57 -2.73 1.22
CA GLU A 259 -12.52 -3.79 1.52
C GLU A 259 -13.79 -3.73 0.67
N GLU A 260 -14.09 -2.56 0.09
CA GLU A 260 -15.23 -2.34 -0.78
C GLU A 260 -15.11 -3.19 -2.06
N SER A 261 -16.11 -4.05 -2.26
CA SER A 261 -16.14 -5.05 -3.33
C SER A 261 -16.73 -4.53 -4.63
N SER A 262 -17.56 -3.49 -4.56
CA SER A 262 -18.16 -2.84 -5.72
C SER A 262 -17.18 -1.98 -6.51
N LEU A 263 -16.08 -1.54 -5.89
CA LEU A 263 -15.04 -0.75 -6.54
C LEU A 263 -14.18 -1.61 -7.47
N LEU A 264 -14.09 -1.18 -8.72
CA LEU A 264 -13.27 -1.84 -9.74
C LEU A 264 -11.77 -1.70 -9.40
N LYS A 265 -11.00 -2.76 -9.68
CA LYS A 265 -9.54 -2.77 -9.50
C LYS A 265 -8.83 -1.59 -10.18
N LYS A 266 -9.30 -1.18 -11.38
CA LYS A 266 -8.77 -0.01 -12.09
C LYS A 266 -8.89 1.29 -11.27
N MET A 267 -9.95 1.46 -10.49
CA MET A 267 -10.15 2.62 -9.61
C MET A 267 -9.18 2.56 -8.42
N LYS A 268 -9.04 1.38 -7.80
CA LYS A 268 -8.10 1.17 -6.69
C LYS A 268 -6.66 1.47 -7.11
N ILE A 269 -6.26 1.17 -8.34
CA ILE A 269 -4.93 1.50 -8.88
C ILE A 269 -4.70 3.02 -8.96
N ILE A 270 -5.74 3.81 -9.27
CA ILE A 270 -5.65 5.28 -9.30
C ILE A 270 -5.42 5.81 -7.89
N PHE A 271 -6.19 5.32 -6.92
CA PHE A 271 -6.06 5.72 -5.51
C PHE A 271 -4.72 5.26 -4.89
N PHE A 272 -4.26 4.06 -5.22
CA PHE A 272 -3.06 3.44 -4.66
C PHE A 272 -1.92 3.39 -5.67
N SER A 273 -1.49 4.57 -6.10
CA SER A 273 -0.27 4.70 -6.91
C SER A 273 0.98 4.23 -6.15
N SER A 274 2.07 3.97 -6.87
CA SER A 274 3.34 3.54 -6.24
C SER A 274 3.87 4.54 -5.20
N SER A 275 3.54 5.83 -5.35
CA SER A 275 3.90 6.88 -4.38
C SER A 275 3.10 6.73 -3.09
N VAL A 276 1.78 6.53 -3.21
CA VAL A 276 0.88 6.34 -2.06
C VAL A 276 1.24 5.06 -1.31
N LEU A 277 1.48 3.95 -2.02
CA LEU A 277 1.95 2.70 -1.41
C LEU A 277 3.28 2.89 -0.67
N PHE A 278 4.22 3.66 -1.23
CA PHE A 278 5.46 3.99 -0.54
C PHE A 278 5.22 4.77 0.75
N LYS A 279 4.33 5.77 0.74
CA LYS A 279 3.96 6.52 1.96
C LYS A 279 3.29 5.63 3.00
N LEU A 280 2.44 4.67 2.61
CA LEU A 280 1.89 3.65 3.50
C LEU A 280 3.00 2.76 4.10
N ALA A 281 3.99 2.36 3.30
CA ALA A 281 5.11 1.56 3.80
C ALA A 281 5.96 2.32 4.84
N LEU A 282 6.08 3.65 4.72
CA LEU A 282 6.74 4.46 5.75
C LEU A 282 5.98 4.43 7.09
N LEU A 283 4.65 4.33 7.06
CA LEU A 283 3.83 4.23 8.28
C LEU A 283 3.98 2.87 8.99
N CYS A 284 4.51 1.84 8.33
CA CYS A 284 4.79 0.54 8.97
C CYS A 284 5.88 0.63 10.06
N LYS A 285 6.61 1.75 10.15
CA LYS A 285 7.58 2.07 11.21
C LYS A 285 7.05 3.02 12.26
N HIS A 286 5.76 3.38 12.21
CA HIS A 286 5.19 4.33 13.15
C HIS A 286 5.26 3.80 14.59
N ASN A 287 5.50 4.70 15.56
CA ASN A 287 5.66 4.33 16.97
C ASN A 287 4.39 3.73 17.58
N GLU A 288 3.23 4.13 17.08
CA GLU A 288 1.94 3.58 17.49
C GLU A 288 1.60 2.32 16.69
N GLU A 289 1.48 1.20 17.41
CA GLU A 289 1.17 -0.12 16.84
C GLU A 289 -0.19 -0.13 16.12
N SER A 290 -1.17 0.63 16.62
CA SER A 290 -2.49 0.77 15.97
C SER A 290 -2.41 1.36 14.56
N ILE A 291 -1.40 2.19 14.28
CA ILE A 291 -1.16 2.78 12.95
C ILE A 291 -0.34 1.85 12.09
N SER A 292 0.78 1.34 12.63
CA SER A 292 1.71 0.50 11.85
C SER A 292 1.08 -0.83 11.44
N SER A 293 0.27 -1.45 12.31
CA SER A 293 -0.47 -2.69 12.02
C SER A 293 -1.53 -2.50 10.93
N VAL A 294 -2.32 -1.43 10.99
CA VAL A 294 -3.35 -1.13 9.97
C VAL A 294 -2.69 -0.80 8.63
N ALA A 295 -1.61 -0.02 8.62
CA ALA A 295 -0.87 0.27 7.39
C ALA A 295 -0.30 -1.00 6.74
N LEU A 296 0.28 -1.91 7.53
CA LEU A 296 0.81 -3.19 7.04
C LEU A 296 -0.31 -4.08 6.52
N SER A 297 -1.41 -4.26 7.27
CA SER A 297 -2.57 -5.06 6.85
C SER A 297 -3.16 -4.55 5.53
N MET A 298 -3.31 -3.22 5.41
CA MET A 298 -3.78 -2.58 4.20
C MET A 298 -2.85 -2.85 3.00
N LEU A 299 -1.53 -2.76 3.20
CA LEU A 299 -0.54 -3.12 2.17
C LEU A 299 -0.58 -4.59 1.79
N GLU A 300 -0.76 -5.49 2.76
CA GLU A 300 -0.89 -6.93 2.49
C GLU A 300 -2.12 -7.20 1.61
N ILE A 301 -3.28 -6.64 1.94
CA ILE A 301 -4.49 -6.81 1.12
C ILE A 301 -4.27 -6.22 -0.28
N LEU A 302 -3.74 -5.00 -0.37
CA LEU A 302 -3.53 -4.31 -1.64
C LEU A 302 -2.57 -5.06 -2.57
N CYS A 303 -1.46 -5.57 -2.04
CA CYS A 303 -0.40 -6.16 -2.86
C CYS A 303 -0.59 -7.66 -3.12
N THR A 304 -1.37 -8.37 -2.29
CA THR A 304 -1.44 -9.85 -2.34
C THR A 304 -2.83 -10.41 -2.62
N ASN A 305 -3.92 -9.63 -2.49
CA ASN A 305 -5.27 -10.12 -2.72
C ASN A 305 -5.78 -9.76 -4.13
N GLN A 306 -6.00 -10.76 -4.99
CA GLN A 306 -6.45 -10.52 -6.36
C GLN A 306 -7.91 -10.02 -6.48
N LYS A 307 -8.76 -10.21 -5.47
CA LYS A 307 -10.15 -9.75 -5.49
C LYS A 307 -10.28 -8.32 -4.98
N LYS A 308 -9.67 -8.05 -3.81
CA LYS A 308 -9.80 -6.77 -3.10
C LYS A 308 -8.67 -5.79 -3.39
N GLY A 309 -7.48 -6.28 -3.70
CA GLY A 309 -6.28 -5.48 -3.92
C GLY A 309 -6.10 -5.03 -5.37
N ILE A 310 -4.89 -4.57 -5.66
CA ILE A 310 -4.48 -4.02 -6.95
C ILE A 310 -3.63 -5.00 -7.77
N CYS A 311 -3.29 -6.17 -7.23
CA CYS A 311 -2.52 -7.18 -7.94
C CYS A 311 -3.35 -7.90 -9.01
N PHE A 312 -2.74 -8.12 -10.17
CA PHE A 312 -3.26 -8.97 -11.23
C PHE A 312 -2.53 -10.31 -11.17
N GLY A 313 -3.30 -11.39 -11.06
CA GLY A 313 -2.74 -12.73 -11.22
C GLY A 313 -2.28 -12.94 -12.66
N CYS A 314 -1.20 -13.68 -12.83
CA CYS A 314 -0.83 -14.19 -14.14
C CYS A 314 -1.89 -15.20 -14.62
N LYS A 315 -2.19 -15.20 -15.92
CA LYS A 315 -2.99 -16.28 -16.53
C LYS A 315 -2.21 -17.59 -16.41
N LYS A 316 -2.86 -18.68 -16.02
CA LYS A 316 -2.24 -20.00 -15.86
C LYS A 316 -1.49 -20.47 -17.12
N ASP A 317 -1.98 -20.10 -18.30
CA ASP A 317 -1.41 -20.55 -19.58
C ASP A 317 -0.23 -19.69 -20.08
N GLU A 318 0.02 -18.53 -19.45
CA GLU A 318 0.98 -17.53 -19.93
C GLU A 318 1.68 -16.74 -18.78
N PRO A 319 2.22 -17.40 -17.74
CA PRO A 319 2.68 -16.69 -16.56
C PRO A 319 3.99 -15.89 -16.75
N PHE A 320 4.73 -16.18 -17.82
CA PHE A 320 6.06 -15.63 -18.09
C PHE A 320 6.22 -15.12 -19.52
N THR A 321 5.20 -14.48 -20.08
CA THR A 321 5.23 -13.90 -21.43
C THR A 321 6.06 -12.61 -21.53
N GLY A 322 6.82 -12.26 -20.49
CA GLY A 322 7.54 -10.98 -20.38
C GLY A 322 6.63 -9.75 -20.21
N LYS A 323 5.31 -9.91 -20.34
CA LYS A 323 4.35 -8.82 -20.19
C LYS A 323 4.20 -8.43 -18.72
N LEU A 324 4.55 -7.18 -18.42
CA LEU A 324 4.38 -6.59 -17.10
C LEU A 324 2.92 -6.17 -16.87
N LEU A 325 2.16 -6.96 -16.12
CA LEU A 325 0.76 -6.70 -15.75
C LEU A 325 0.66 -5.80 -14.51
N ASN A 326 1.67 -5.83 -13.64
CA ASN A 326 1.70 -5.17 -12.34
C ASN A 326 2.77 -4.06 -12.25
N PRO A 327 2.80 -3.05 -13.15
CA PRO A 327 3.86 -2.03 -13.17
C PRO A 327 3.85 -1.14 -11.92
N VAL A 328 2.68 -0.88 -11.34
CA VAL A 328 2.54 -0.10 -10.10
C VAL A 328 3.20 -0.82 -8.91
N LEU A 329 2.97 -2.13 -8.80
CA LEU A 329 3.58 -2.96 -7.76
C LEU A 329 5.10 -3.07 -7.97
N LEU A 330 5.58 -3.30 -9.19
CA LEU A 330 7.02 -3.32 -9.46
C LEU A 330 7.70 -2.01 -9.04
N LYS A 331 7.11 -0.87 -9.41
CA LYS A 331 7.62 0.46 -9.04
C LYS A 331 7.62 0.68 -7.53
N PHE A 332 6.57 0.24 -6.84
CA PHE A 332 6.46 0.31 -5.39
C PHE A 332 7.49 -0.60 -4.69
N LEU A 333 7.55 -1.89 -5.02
CA LEU A 333 8.52 -2.81 -4.42
C LEU A 333 9.94 -2.30 -4.63
N THR A 334 10.21 -1.71 -5.80
CA THR A 334 11.50 -1.09 -6.10
C THR A 334 11.82 0.11 -5.23
N SER A 335 10.83 0.96 -4.91
CA SER A 335 11.03 2.12 -4.05
C SER A 335 11.23 1.75 -2.57
N ILE A 336 10.70 0.62 -2.11
CA ILE A 336 10.85 0.15 -0.72
C ILE A 336 12.03 -0.80 -0.50
N LYS A 337 12.86 -1.13 -1.49
CA LYS A 337 13.98 -2.10 -1.33
C LYS A 337 14.86 -1.86 -0.11
N GLN A 338 15.30 -0.62 0.10
CA GLN A 338 16.14 -0.28 1.26
C GLN A 338 15.39 -0.44 2.58
N HIS A 339 14.08 -0.19 2.57
CA HIS A 339 13.22 -0.39 3.73
C HIS A 339 13.01 -1.88 4.02
N ALA A 340 12.78 -2.69 2.99
CA ALA A 340 12.62 -4.15 3.09
C ALA A 340 13.94 -4.84 3.49
N LEU A 341 15.09 -4.32 3.08
CA LEU A 341 16.40 -4.80 3.50
C LEU A 341 16.64 -4.66 5.00
N LEU A 342 16.00 -3.67 5.64
CA LEU A 342 16.16 -3.37 7.07
C LEU A 342 14.95 -3.78 7.93
N GLN A 343 13.83 -4.19 7.33
CA GLN A 343 12.58 -4.44 8.03
C GLN A 343 11.94 -5.74 7.57
N LYS A 344 11.81 -6.68 8.52
CA LYS A 344 11.28 -8.02 8.25
C LYS A 344 9.86 -8.02 7.70
N ASN A 345 8.96 -7.20 8.25
CA ASN A 345 7.57 -7.09 7.77
C ASN A 345 7.47 -6.66 6.29
N LEU A 346 8.30 -5.70 5.86
CA LEU A 346 8.32 -5.24 4.46
C LEU A 346 9.02 -6.24 3.53
N LEU A 347 10.01 -7.00 4.03
CA LEU A 347 10.56 -8.14 3.32
C LEU A 347 9.50 -9.23 3.10
N ASP A 348 8.76 -9.59 4.15
CA ASP A 348 7.69 -10.58 4.10
C ASP A 348 6.59 -10.14 3.11
N LEU A 349 6.18 -8.86 3.15
CA LEU A 349 5.26 -8.27 2.18
C LEU A 349 5.79 -8.39 0.74
N THR A 350 7.07 -8.07 0.54
CA THR A 350 7.72 -8.16 -0.77
C THR A 350 7.66 -9.59 -1.30
N ILE A 351 8.06 -10.56 -0.48
CA ILE A 351 8.02 -11.99 -0.82
C ILE A 351 6.60 -12.46 -1.14
N LYS A 352 5.61 -12.13 -0.30
CA LYS A 352 4.20 -12.46 -0.54
C LYS A 352 3.70 -11.86 -1.85
N THR A 353 4.07 -10.61 -2.15
CA THR A 353 3.68 -9.93 -3.39
C THR A 353 4.28 -10.61 -4.61
N LEU A 354 5.58 -10.95 -4.57
CA LEU A 354 6.27 -11.66 -5.65
C LEU A 354 5.68 -13.06 -5.90
N LYS A 355 5.27 -13.78 -4.85
CA LYS A 355 4.58 -15.08 -4.98
C LYS A 355 3.25 -14.97 -5.73
N VAL A 356 2.50 -13.90 -5.51
CA VAL A 356 1.18 -13.68 -6.14
C VAL A 356 1.30 -13.08 -7.55
N CYS A 357 2.38 -12.34 -7.84
CA CYS A 357 2.60 -11.63 -9.09
C CYS A 357 3.88 -12.11 -9.82
N PRO A 358 3.84 -13.25 -10.53
CA PRO A 358 5.01 -13.79 -11.23
C PRO A 358 5.66 -12.84 -12.23
N ASP A 359 4.87 -11.98 -12.89
CA ASP A 359 5.35 -11.01 -13.88
C ASP A 359 6.33 -9.98 -13.30
N VAL A 360 6.26 -9.72 -11.99
CA VAL A 360 7.12 -8.77 -11.27
C VAL A 360 8.44 -9.40 -10.83
N ILE A 361 8.54 -10.74 -10.76
CA ILE A 361 9.71 -11.44 -10.21
C ILE A 361 10.99 -11.10 -10.97
N ALA A 362 11.03 -11.37 -12.28
CA ALA A 362 12.20 -11.14 -13.11
C ALA A 362 12.70 -9.67 -13.09
N PRO A 363 11.85 -8.65 -13.34
CA PRO A 363 12.30 -7.26 -13.29
C PRO A 363 12.67 -6.81 -11.87
N TYR A 364 12.04 -7.36 -10.82
CA TYR A 364 12.42 -7.06 -9.44
C TYR A 364 13.80 -7.61 -9.10
N ILE A 365 14.06 -8.90 -9.35
CA ILE A 365 15.36 -9.53 -9.09
C ILE A 365 16.47 -8.83 -9.87
N SER A 366 16.24 -8.53 -11.16
CA SER A 366 17.19 -7.82 -12.02
C SER A 366 17.59 -6.45 -11.48
N SER A 367 16.74 -5.86 -10.64
CA SER A 367 16.94 -4.54 -10.08
C SER A 367 17.61 -4.54 -8.70
N ILE A 368 17.95 -5.72 -8.15
CA ILE A 368 18.74 -5.85 -6.91
C ILE A 368 20.20 -5.55 -7.26
N ASP A 369 20.78 -4.52 -6.63
CA ASP A 369 22.19 -4.16 -6.87
C ASP A 369 23.15 -5.00 -6.02
N LEU A 370 23.78 -5.98 -6.67
CA LEU A 370 24.82 -6.85 -6.11
C LEU A 370 26.22 -6.57 -6.68
N GLN A 371 26.49 -5.36 -7.18
CA GLN A 371 27.80 -4.99 -7.74
C GLN A 371 28.91 -4.86 -6.69
N MET A 372 28.56 -4.81 -5.40
CA MET A 372 29.55 -4.71 -4.33
C MET A 372 30.33 -6.03 -4.15
N GLU A 373 31.65 -5.94 -4.14
CA GLU A 373 32.51 -7.09 -3.92
C GLU A 373 32.27 -7.76 -2.56
N PRO A 374 32.36 -9.10 -2.48
CA PRO A 374 32.21 -9.84 -1.23
C PRO A 374 33.24 -9.44 -0.18
N LYS A 375 32.75 -8.92 0.94
CA LYS A 375 33.57 -8.47 2.05
C LYS A 375 32.80 -8.52 3.36
N CYS A 376 33.53 -8.57 4.47
CA CYS A 376 32.97 -8.65 5.80
C CYS A 376 32.44 -7.28 6.27
N SER A 377 31.45 -6.72 5.59
CA SER A 377 30.80 -5.45 5.95
C SER A 377 29.30 -5.63 6.14
N GLU A 378 28.71 -4.85 7.05
CA GLU A 378 27.27 -4.91 7.34
C GLU A 378 26.41 -4.72 6.08
N GLN A 379 26.77 -3.74 5.24
CA GLN A 379 26.09 -3.48 3.97
C GLN A 379 26.08 -4.71 3.04
N TRP A 380 27.17 -5.47 3.01
CA TRP A 380 27.25 -6.67 2.16
C TRP A 380 26.41 -7.79 2.73
N HIS A 381 26.50 -8.05 4.04
CA HIS A 381 25.66 -9.05 4.71
C HIS A 381 24.17 -8.75 4.56
N ASN A 382 23.75 -7.49 4.71
CA ASN A 382 22.35 -7.13 4.56
C ASN A 382 21.86 -7.38 3.12
N LYS A 383 22.64 -7.00 2.10
CA LYS A 383 22.28 -7.24 0.69
C LYS A 383 22.26 -8.73 0.32
N ILE A 384 23.26 -9.51 0.75
CA ILE A 384 23.33 -10.94 0.42
C ILE A 384 22.23 -11.72 1.14
N ASN A 385 21.97 -11.43 2.42
CA ASN A 385 20.88 -12.06 3.18
C ASN A 385 19.52 -11.73 2.58
N PHE A 386 19.30 -10.45 2.24
CA PHE A 386 18.09 -10.02 1.54
C PHE A 386 17.89 -10.80 0.23
N THR A 387 18.94 -10.94 -0.57
CA THR A 387 18.89 -11.70 -1.83
C THR A 387 18.60 -13.17 -1.60
N ILE A 388 19.28 -13.81 -0.64
CA ILE A 388 19.05 -15.21 -0.26
C ILE A 388 17.59 -15.42 0.13
N GLU A 389 17.04 -14.56 0.98
CA GLU A 389 15.67 -14.70 1.47
C GLU A 389 14.64 -14.54 0.32
N ILE A 390 14.86 -13.58 -0.58
CA ILE A 390 14.03 -13.43 -1.79
C ILE A 390 14.13 -14.69 -2.66
N MET A 391 15.33 -15.10 -3.06
CA MET A 391 15.56 -16.23 -3.98
C MET A 391 15.06 -17.57 -3.44
N LYS A 392 15.14 -17.76 -2.12
CA LYS A 392 14.64 -18.95 -1.42
C LYS A 392 13.12 -19.03 -1.44
N ASN A 393 12.43 -17.91 -1.37
CA ASN A 393 10.97 -17.88 -1.19
C ASN A 393 10.19 -17.58 -2.48
N VAL A 394 10.79 -16.98 -3.51
CA VAL A 394 10.09 -16.80 -4.79
C VAL A 394 9.79 -18.16 -5.43
N PRO A 395 8.59 -18.37 -6.02
CA PRO A 395 8.22 -19.66 -6.58
C PRO A 395 9.21 -20.10 -7.65
N LYS A 396 9.47 -21.41 -7.77
CA LYS A 396 10.28 -21.95 -8.86
C LYS A 396 9.53 -21.84 -10.18
N VAL A 397 10.26 -21.98 -11.27
CA VAL A 397 9.65 -21.91 -12.59
C VAL A 397 8.74 -23.12 -12.82
N SER A 398 9.17 -24.31 -12.37
CA SER A 398 8.37 -25.53 -12.37
C SER A 398 7.04 -25.37 -11.63
N ASP A 399 7.06 -24.75 -10.44
CA ASP A 399 5.86 -24.49 -9.64
C ASP A 399 4.81 -23.67 -10.41
N ILE A 400 5.27 -22.67 -11.17
CA ILE A 400 4.40 -21.75 -11.90
C ILE A 400 3.90 -22.36 -13.24
N LEU A 401 4.69 -23.24 -13.86
CA LEU A 401 4.40 -23.81 -15.19
C LEU A 401 3.80 -25.21 -15.18
N SER A 402 3.59 -25.81 -14.01
CA SER A 402 3.19 -27.20 -13.77
C SER A 402 2.00 -27.74 -14.59
N ASP A 403 1.13 -26.87 -15.12
CA ASP A 403 -0.05 -27.25 -15.93
C ASP A 403 0.01 -26.85 -17.43
N SER A 404 1.09 -26.20 -17.89
CA SER A 404 1.08 -25.47 -19.18
C SER A 404 1.93 -26.11 -20.29
N ASN A 405 1.29 -26.88 -21.17
CA ASN A 405 1.93 -27.47 -22.36
C ASN A 405 2.19 -26.46 -23.50
N LYS A 406 1.96 -25.16 -23.30
CA LYS A 406 1.92 -24.14 -24.36
C LYS A 406 2.90 -22.97 -24.20
N VAL A 407 3.76 -23.00 -23.18
CA VAL A 407 4.64 -21.86 -22.91
C VAL A 407 5.87 -21.92 -23.81
N LYS A 408 6.00 -20.92 -24.69
CA LYS A 408 7.25 -20.66 -25.40
C LYS A 408 8.22 -20.02 -24.42
N PRO A 409 9.35 -20.64 -24.11
CA PRO A 409 10.23 -20.06 -23.12
C PRO A 409 10.98 -18.86 -23.72
N ASP A 410 10.80 -17.68 -23.13
CA ASP A 410 11.71 -16.55 -23.32
C ASP A 410 12.97 -16.78 -22.46
N LYS A 411 14.03 -17.27 -23.12
CA LYS A 411 15.34 -17.56 -22.53
C LYS A 411 15.79 -16.44 -21.59
N GLU A 412 15.76 -15.18 -22.03
CA GLU A 412 16.26 -14.05 -21.24
C GLU A 412 15.44 -13.78 -20.00
N TYR A 413 14.13 -14.00 -20.07
CA TYR A 413 13.23 -13.76 -18.95
C TYR A 413 13.44 -14.79 -17.82
N TYR A 414 13.58 -16.07 -18.15
CA TYR A 414 13.84 -17.11 -17.13
C TYR A 414 15.22 -16.96 -16.48
N PHE A 415 16.24 -16.55 -17.24
CA PHE A 415 17.56 -16.27 -16.68
C PHE A 415 17.49 -15.30 -15.51
N LYS A 416 16.71 -14.22 -15.66
CA LYS A 416 16.51 -13.18 -14.64
C LYS A 416 15.77 -13.67 -13.39
N ILE A 417 15.05 -14.79 -13.48
CA ILE A 417 14.34 -15.42 -12.34
C ILE A 417 15.25 -16.41 -11.61
N LEU A 418 16.13 -17.09 -12.34
CA LEU A 418 16.97 -18.15 -11.82
C LEU A 418 18.24 -17.63 -11.15
N ILE A 419 18.87 -16.62 -11.78
CA ILE A 419 20.16 -16.08 -11.35
C ILE A 419 19.99 -14.60 -10.98
N PRO A 420 20.31 -14.18 -9.74
CA PRO A 420 20.33 -12.77 -9.38
C PRO A 420 21.48 -12.06 -10.15
N PRO A 421 21.40 -10.73 -10.37
CA PRO A 421 22.37 -9.98 -11.18
C PRO A 421 23.72 -9.78 -10.47
N MET A 422 24.41 -10.88 -10.18
CA MET A 422 25.71 -10.94 -9.51
C MET A 422 26.77 -11.39 -10.52
N PRO A 423 27.84 -10.61 -10.74
CA PRO A 423 28.88 -11.00 -11.68
C PRO A 423 29.60 -12.29 -11.26
N LYS A 424 30.00 -13.12 -12.24
CA LYS A 424 30.77 -14.35 -12.01
C LYS A 424 31.97 -14.16 -11.07
N ARG A 425 32.75 -13.10 -11.29
CA ARG A 425 33.92 -12.74 -10.46
C ARG A 425 33.56 -12.57 -8.98
N HIS A 426 32.35 -12.11 -8.66
CA HIS A 426 31.90 -11.92 -7.28
C HIS A 426 31.59 -13.25 -6.61
N TYR A 427 31.01 -14.23 -7.32
CA TYR A 427 30.88 -15.58 -6.78
C TYR A 427 32.25 -16.18 -6.46
N GLU A 428 33.20 -16.06 -7.40
CA GLU A 428 34.56 -16.57 -7.21
C GLU A 428 35.29 -15.88 -6.05
N ALA A 429 35.19 -14.56 -5.93
CA ALA A 429 35.76 -13.79 -4.83
C ALA A 429 35.14 -14.16 -3.47
N GLY A 430 33.83 -14.43 -3.43
CA GLY A 430 33.12 -14.81 -2.22
C GLY A 430 33.49 -16.22 -1.74
N ILE A 431 33.58 -17.19 -2.65
CA ILE A 431 33.99 -18.56 -2.32
C ILE A 431 35.47 -18.60 -1.90
N LYS A 432 36.32 -17.72 -2.44
CA LYS A 432 37.75 -17.61 -2.06
C LYS A 432 37.97 -16.69 -0.86
N ASN A 433 36.91 -16.13 -0.25
CA ASN A 433 37.07 -15.11 0.79
C ASN A 433 37.71 -15.69 2.06
N ALA A 434 38.56 -14.88 2.70
CA ALA A 434 39.18 -15.23 3.97
C ALA A 434 38.12 -15.38 5.08
N SER A 435 37.12 -14.48 5.11
CA SER A 435 36.03 -14.52 6.09
C SER A 435 35.13 -15.72 5.87
N SER A 436 34.97 -16.52 6.93
CA SER A 436 34.12 -17.70 6.97
C SER A 436 32.64 -17.37 6.71
N ASP A 437 32.12 -16.28 7.28
CA ASP A 437 30.71 -15.90 7.06
C ASP A 437 30.44 -15.45 5.61
N VAL A 438 31.37 -14.69 5.01
CA VAL A 438 31.27 -14.24 3.61
C VAL A 438 31.27 -15.44 2.66
N LEU A 439 32.15 -16.40 2.92
CA LEU A 439 32.24 -17.65 2.18
C LEU A 439 30.94 -18.46 2.29
N LEU A 440 30.45 -18.69 3.50
CA LEU A 440 29.24 -19.48 3.75
C LEU A 440 28.01 -18.85 3.09
N LYS A 441 27.86 -17.52 3.18
CA LYS A 441 26.75 -16.80 2.53
C LYS A 441 26.79 -16.86 1.00
N THR A 442 27.99 -16.81 0.43
CA THR A 442 28.15 -16.96 -1.02
C THR A 442 27.73 -18.38 -1.45
N LEU A 443 28.07 -19.39 -0.66
CA LEU A 443 27.65 -20.78 -0.93
C LEU A 443 26.16 -20.99 -0.75
N ASP A 444 25.54 -20.43 0.29
CA ASP A 444 24.09 -20.48 0.51
C ASP A 444 23.35 -19.97 -0.74
N LEU A 445 23.76 -18.81 -1.27
CA LEU A 445 23.18 -18.26 -2.49
C LEU A 445 23.41 -19.19 -3.69
N LEU A 446 24.62 -19.72 -3.86
CA LEU A 446 24.93 -20.64 -4.96
C LEU A 446 24.11 -21.93 -4.91
N ILE A 447 23.92 -22.51 -3.73
CA ILE A 447 23.09 -23.71 -3.54
C ILE A 447 21.66 -23.42 -4.01
N ILE A 448 21.09 -22.27 -3.60
CA ILE A 448 19.74 -21.86 -4.02
C ILE A 448 19.69 -21.67 -5.54
N VAL A 449 20.60 -20.89 -6.11
CA VAL A 449 20.65 -20.64 -7.56
C VAL A 449 20.76 -21.94 -8.34
N LEU A 450 21.71 -22.81 -7.98
CA LEU A 450 21.92 -24.09 -8.65
C LEU A 450 20.71 -25.02 -8.53
N SER A 451 20.07 -25.08 -7.37
CA SER A 451 18.85 -25.87 -7.18
C SER A 451 17.73 -25.43 -8.13
N ARG A 452 17.58 -24.12 -8.36
CA ARG A 452 16.61 -23.55 -9.30
C ARG A 452 16.99 -23.83 -10.77
N CYS A 453 18.28 -23.82 -11.07
CA CYS A 453 18.78 -24.14 -12.42
C CYS A 453 18.52 -25.61 -12.79
N VAL A 454 18.71 -26.53 -11.84
CA VAL A 454 18.43 -27.97 -12.04
C VAL A 454 16.94 -28.19 -12.27
N ASP A 455 16.11 -27.63 -11.40
CA ASP A 455 14.64 -27.67 -11.52
C ASP A 455 14.17 -27.17 -12.90
N PHE A 456 14.71 -26.04 -13.37
CA PHE A 456 14.38 -25.54 -14.70
C PHE A 456 14.92 -26.44 -15.83
N LYS A 457 16.11 -27.03 -15.71
CA LYS A 457 16.69 -27.93 -16.71
C LYS A 457 15.83 -29.19 -16.92
N GLU A 458 15.29 -29.75 -15.84
CA GLU A 458 14.38 -30.90 -15.90
C GLU A 458 13.09 -30.53 -16.65
N MET A 459 12.51 -29.37 -16.31
CA MET A 459 11.33 -28.85 -16.99
C MET A 459 11.58 -28.49 -18.47
N PHE A 460 12.73 -27.87 -18.78
CA PHE A 460 13.11 -27.51 -20.16
C PHE A 460 13.24 -28.74 -21.05
N SER A 461 13.66 -29.86 -20.47
CA SER A 461 13.71 -31.16 -21.17
C SER A 461 12.31 -31.72 -21.47
N ALA A 462 11.31 -31.41 -20.64
CA ALA A 462 9.91 -31.81 -20.86
C ALA A 462 9.17 -30.91 -21.88
N LEU A 463 9.61 -29.66 -22.08
CA LEU A 463 8.98 -28.68 -22.99
C LEU A 463 9.25 -28.91 -24.49
N LEU A 464 9.80 -30.06 -24.89
CA LEU A 464 10.01 -30.47 -26.30
C LEU A 464 10.74 -29.43 -27.17
N LEU A 465 11.72 -28.71 -26.60
CA LEU A 465 12.56 -27.78 -27.35
C LEU A 465 13.67 -28.52 -28.07
N SER A 466 14.12 -28.00 -29.22
CA SER A 466 15.26 -28.54 -29.96
C SER A 466 16.51 -28.58 -29.08
N GLU A 467 17.26 -29.68 -29.14
CA GLU A 467 18.52 -29.86 -28.39
C GLU A 467 19.52 -28.70 -28.59
N GLU A 468 19.56 -28.08 -29.78
CA GLU A 468 20.39 -26.89 -30.04
C GLU A 468 20.07 -25.70 -29.13
N LYS A 469 18.77 -25.39 -28.94
CA LYS A 469 18.32 -24.31 -28.03
C LYS A 469 18.59 -24.63 -26.57
N LYS A 470 18.58 -25.92 -26.23
CA LYS A 470 18.91 -26.40 -24.88
C LYS A 470 20.38 -26.21 -24.58
N LEU A 471 21.26 -26.57 -25.52
CA LEU A 471 22.70 -26.36 -25.41
C LEU A 471 23.04 -24.87 -25.31
N ASP A 472 22.56 -24.05 -26.24
CA ASP A 472 22.76 -22.59 -26.21
C ASP A 472 22.27 -21.95 -24.88
N TRP A 473 21.20 -22.48 -24.29
CA TRP A 473 20.74 -22.06 -22.97
C TRP A 473 21.71 -22.48 -21.85
N ILE A 474 22.13 -23.75 -21.82
CA ILE A 474 23.10 -24.26 -20.83
C ILE A 474 24.42 -23.46 -20.90
N ASP A 475 24.90 -23.12 -22.10
CA ASP A 475 26.14 -22.38 -22.29
C ASP A 475 26.05 -20.97 -21.68
N SER A 476 24.92 -20.28 -21.89
CA SER A 476 24.67 -18.96 -21.30
C SER A 476 24.58 -19.01 -19.76
N LEU A 477 24.06 -20.11 -19.22
CA LEU A 477 23.99 -20.37 -17.79
C LEU A 477 25.37 -20.58 -17.19
N ILE A 478 26.18 -21.42 -17.83
CA ILE A 478 27.55 -21.71 -17.43
C ILE A 478 28.42 -20.45 -17.42
N GLN A 479 28.25 -19.57 -18.41
CA GLN A 479 28.97 -18.29 -18.45
C GLN A 479 28.64 -17.36 -17.28
N SER A 480 27.45 -17.50 -16.69
CA SER A 480 26.97 -16.66 -15.57
C SER A 480 27.35 -17.21 -14.19
N LEU A 481 27.77 -18.49 -14.10
CA LEU A 481 28.08 -19.19 -12.86
C LEU A 481 29.60 -19.32 -12.61
N PRO A 482 30.05 -19.51 -11.35
CA PRO A 482 31.45 -19.73 -11.05
C PRO A 482 31.96 -21.06 -11.63
N ASP A 483 33.25 -21.07 -11.99
CA ASP A 483 33.92 -22.28 -12.50
C ASP A 483 33.93 -23.39 -11.43
N VAL A 484 33.55 -24.60 -11.84
CA VAL A 484 33.59 -25.82 -11.02
C VAL A 484 34.98 -26.02 -10.40
N ILE A 485 36.03 -25.77 -11.17
CA ILE A 485 37.42 -25.91 -10.73
C ILE A 485 37.73 -24.94 -9.59
N ALA A 486 37.20 -23.72 -9.63
CA ALA A 486 37.38 -22.74 -8.57
C ALA A 486 36.73 -23.21 -7.26
N VAL A 487 35.53 -23.80 -7.32
CA VAL A 487 34.84 -24.37 -6.14
C VAL A 487 35.57 -25.59 -5.60
N ILE A 488 36.03 -26.48 -6.48
CA ILE A 488 36.79 -27.69 -6.10
C ILE A 488 38.10 -27.31 -5.40
N LYS A 489 38.87 -26.37 -5.96
CA LYS A 489 40.14 -25.91 -5.37
C LYS A 489 39.92 -25.37 -3.96
N VAL A 490 38.90 -24.56 -3.74
CA VAL A 490 38.58 -24.02 -2.40
C VAL A 490 38.23 -25.14 -1.42
N ARG A 491 37.41 -26.12 -1.83
CA ARG A 491 37.09 -27.28 -0.98
C ARG A 491 38.35 -28.10 -0.63
N GLN A 492 39.24 -28.29 -1.60
CA GLN A 492 40.50 -29.01 -1.40
C GLN A 492 41.44 -28.26 -0.45
N THR A 493 41.54 -26.94 -0.55
CA THR A 493 42.35 -26.10 0.34
C THR A 493 41.82 -26.08 1.77
N LEU A 494 40.49 -26.07 1.97
CA LEU A 494 39.90 -26.05 3.31
C LEU A 494 39.90 -27.44 3.97
N GLY A 495 39.72 -28.51 3.20
CA GLY A 495 39.56 -29.87 3.70
C GLY A 495 38.30 -30.05 4.58
N PRO A 496 37.98 -31.29 5.01
CA PRO A 496 36.78 -31.57 5.80
C PRO A 496 36.79 -30.91 7.18
N GLN A 497 37.98 -30.68 7.77
CA GLN A 497 38.12 -30.08 9.08
C GLN A 497 38.17 -28.54 9.03
N GLY A 498 38.71 -27.94 7.97
CA GLY A 498 38.72 -26.48 7.82
C GLY A 498 37.33 -25.91 7.52
N ILE A 499 36.48 -26.66 6.81
CA ILE A 499 35.06 -26.29 6.64
C ILE A 499 34.34 -26.28 7.99
N VAL A 500 34.51 -27.32 8.81
CA VAL A 500 33.92 -27.41 10.15
C VAL A 500 34.43 -26.28 11.07
N LYS A 501 35.72 -25.93 10.99
CA LYS A 501 36.28 -24.79 11.73
C LYS A 501 35.68 -23.46 11.28
N LYS A 502 35.58 -23.21 9.96
CA LYS A 502 34.93 -22.01 9.41
C LYS A 502 33.45 -21.91 9.80
N GLU A 503 32.75 -23.04 9.89
CA GLU A 503 31.35 -23.12 10.34
C GLU A 503 31.22 -22.83 11.85
N GLN A 504 32.14 -23.36 12.68
CA GLN A 504 32.18 -23.09 14.13
C GLN A 504 32.51 -21.63 14.45
N GLU A 505 33.43 -21.01 13.69
CA GLU A 505 33.76 -19.58 13.79
C GLU A 505 32.55 -18.67 13.50
N SER A 506 31.62 -19.13 12.66
CA SER A 506 30.43 -18.37 12.26
C SER A 506 29.29 -18.38 13.30
N SER A 507 29.40 -19.12 14.41
CA SER A 507 28.36 -19.22 15.47
C SER A 507 26.95 -19.58 14.97
N ARG A 508 26.82 -20.31 13.85
CA ARG A 508 25.52 -20.75 13.30
C ARG A 508 25.28 -22.25 13.46
N GLU A 509 24.10 -22.62 13.96
CA GLU A 509 23.54 -23.96 13.80
C GLU A 509 23.07 -24.15 12.34
N GLY A 510 23.89 -24.77 11.51
CA GLY A 510 23.61 -24.96 10.08
C GLY A 510 22.76 -26.19 9.78
N HIS A 511 21.56 -25.98 9.25
CA HIS A 511 20.68 -27.00 8.64
C HIS A 511 21.28 -27.68 7.37
N TYR A 512 22.48 -27.31 6.93
CA TYR A 512 23.17 -27.87 5.76
C TYR A 512 24.56 -28.39 6.13
N ARG A 513 24.62 -29.46 6.93
CA ARG A 513 25.86 -30.14 7.34
C ARG A 513 26.59 -30.74 6.13
N ARG A 514 27.88 -30.40 5.90
CA ARG A 514 28.87 -31.06 4.99
C ARG A 514 28.51 -31.24 3.50
N GLY A 515 27.24 -31.16 3.13
CA GLY A 515 26.70 -31.48 1.80
C GLY A 515 26.63 -30.30 0.86
N GLY A 516 26.65 -29.05 1.35
CA GLY A 516 26.50 -27.85 0.50
C GLY A 516 27.60 -27.71 -0.55
N TYR A 517 28.87 -27.80 -0.15
CA TYR A 517 29.99 -27.81 -1.10
C TYR A 517 29.94 -28.99 -2.08
N LEU A 518 29.56 -30.18 -1.60
CA LEU A 518 29.43 -31.36 -2.45
C LEU A 518 28.28 -31.18 -3.46
N PHE A 519 27.15 -30.61 -3.04
CA PHE A 519 26.03 -30.25 -3.89
C PHE A 519 26.47 -29.24 -4.96
N VAL A 520 27.09 -28.13 -4.58
CA VAL A 520 27.57 -27.11 -5.54
C VAL A 520 28.52 -27.73 -6.56
N VAL A 521 29.53 -28.48 -6.11
CA VAL A 521 30.51 -29.13 -7.01
C VAL A 521 29.84 -30.16 -7.92
N THR A 522 28.96 -31.01 -7.39
CA THR A 522 28.30 -32.07 -8.16
C THR A 522 27.34 -31.49 -9.19
N THR A 523 26.52 -30.52 -8.78
CA THR A 523 25.53 -29.87 -9.65
C THR A 523 26.20 -29.05 -10.74
N LEU A 524 27.25 -28.27 -10.40
CA LEU A 524 28.05 -27.60 -11.41
C LEU A 524 28.69 -28.62 -12.36
N SER A 525 29.32 -29.68 -11.85
CA SER A 525 29.91 -30.73 -12.71
C SER A 525 28.86 -31.36 -13.64
N GLN A 526 27.63 -31.57 -13.19
CA GLN A 526 26.54 -32.10 -14.02
C GLN A 526 26.05 -31.10 -15.08
N LEU A 527 26.03 -29.80 -14.77
CA LEU A 527 25.70 -28.75 -15.74
C LEU A 527 26.79 -28.62 -16.81
N TYR A 528 28.07 -28.63 -16.40
CA TYR A 528 29.22 -28.59 -17.32
C TYR A 528 29.41 -29.91 -18.10
N ASN A 529 29.08 -31.07 -17.53
CA ASN A 529 29.17 -32.36 -18.23
C ASN A 529 28.06 -32.54 -19.28
N SER A 530 26.96 -31.76 -19.24
CA SER A 530 25.98 -31.78 -20.35
C SER A 530 26.56 -31.25 -21.67
N GLU A 531 27.67 -30.52 -21.65
CA GLU A 531 28.41 -30.06 -22.84
C GLU A 531 29.35 -31.13 -23.42
N THR A 532 29.78 -32.13 -22.64
CA THR A 532 31.03 -32.82 -22.96
C THR A 532 30.92 -34.34 -22.89
N ARG A 533 30.63 -34.95 -24.05
CA ARG A 533 31.08 -36.33 -24.34
C ARG A 533 32.61 -36.48 -24.32
N THR A 534 33.37 -35.40 -24.10
CA THR A 534 34.84 -35.34 -24.19
C THR A 534 35.60 -34.88 -22.93
N LEU A 535 34.95 -34.39 -21.85
CA LEU A 535 35.59 -34.15 -20.53
C LEU A 535 35.48 -35.37 -19.60
N THR A 536 35.29 -36.54 -20.19
CA THR A 536 34.90 -37.80 -19.54
C THR A 536 36.00 -38.48 -18.73
N ASN A 537 37.23 -37.94 -18.68
CA ASN A 537 38.32 -38.60 -17.97
C ASN A 537 38.81 -37.85 -16.72
N GLU A 538 38.98 -36.53 -16.76
CA GLU A 538 39.49 -35.79 -15.59
C GLU A 538 38.40 -35.48 -14.56
N ALA A 539 37.19 -35.08 -14.98
CA ALA A 539 36.08 -34.86 -14.07
C ALA A 539 35.54 -36.17 -13.47
N ALA A 540 35.56 -37.27 -14.25
CA ALA A 540 35.26 -38.61 -13.76
C ALA A 540 36.35 -39.16 -12.83
N ALA A 541 37.64 -38.92 -13.13
CA ALA A 541 38.73 -39.27 -12.22
C ALA A 541 38.70 -38.43 -10.92
N LEU A 542 38.30 -37.15 -10.99
CA LEU A 542 38.09 -36.32 -9.80
C LEU A 542 36.86 -36.77 -9.00
N ARG A 543 35.77 -37.16 -9.67
CA ARG A 543 34.58 -37.76 -9.04
C ARG A 543 34.95 -39.04 -8.30
N ASN A 544 35.73 -39.92 -8.94
CA ASN A 544 36.22 -41.17 -8.36
C ASN A 544 37.23 -40.94 -7.21
N LYS A 545 38.06 -39.89 -7.30
CA LYS A 545 38.91 -39.44 -6.17
C LYS A 545 38.08 -38.85 -5.02
N LEU A 546 36.99 -38.15 -5.30
CA LEU A 546 36.10 -37.57 -4.29
C LEU A 546 35.26 -38.62 -3.57
N SER A 547 34.83 -39.68 -4.26
CA SER A 547 34.19 -40.86 -3.64
C SER A 547 35.17 -41.71 -2.84
N ALA A 548 36.46 -41.75 -3.22
CA ALA A 548 37.49 -42.48 -2.47
C ALA A 548 37.90 -41.81 -1.14
N VAL A 549 37.65 -40.51 -0.96
CA VAL A 549 38.03 -39.75 0.25
C VAL A 549 36.91 -39.71 1.30
N LEU A 550 35.73 -40.28 1.00
CA LEU A 550 34.60 -40.39 1.92
C LEU A 550 33.92 -41.77 1.77
N PRO A 551 34.34 -42.80 2.54
CA PRO A 551 33.50 -43.98 2.73
C PRO A 551 32.26 -43.55 3.54
N GLY A 552 31.07 -43.69 2.96
CA GLY A 552 29.79 -43.52 3.68
C GLY A 552 28.96 -42.28 3.33
N THR A 553 29.14 -41.64 2.17
CA THR A 553 28.18 -40.62 1.70
C THR A 553 26.96 -41.27 1.06
N TRP A 554 25.82 -41.28 1.77
CA TRP A 554 24.39 -41.16 1.36
C TRP A 554 23.85 -41.63 -0.01
N TRP A 555 24.67 -42.24 -0.87
CA TRP A 555 24.33 -42.65 -2.23
C TRP A 555 24.16 -44.16 -2.37
N GLU A 556 24.50 -44.96 -1.35
CA GLU A 556 24.34 -46.43 -1.41
C GLU A 556 22.96 -46.93 -0.95
N SER A 557 22.00 -46.07 -0.58
CA SER A 557 20.70 -46.58 -0.10
C SER A 557 19.41 -45.86 -0.53
N ASN A 558 19.43 -44.78 -1.30
CA ASN A 558 18.17 -44.17 -1.78
C ASN A 558 18.10 -44.18 -3.31
N SER A 559 17.63 -45.31 -3.83
CA SER A 559 17.05 -45.44 -5.17
C SER A 559 15.52 -45.28 -5.15
N GLU A 560 14.99 -44.54 -4.17
CA GLU A 560 13.58 -44.18 -4.09
C GLU A 560 13.39 -42.65 -4.13
N PRO A 561 12.32 -42.16 -4.80
CA PRO A 561 12.07 -40.73 -4.96
C PRO A 561 11.72 -40.09 -3.61
N LEU A 562 12.25 -38.90 -3.36
CA LEU A 562 11.87 -38.07 -2.21
C LEU A 562 10.38 -37.69 -2.29
N VAL A 563 9.54 -38.48 -1.64
CA VAL A 563 8.15 -38.10 -1.31
C VAL A 563 8.22 -37.11 -0.15
N TYR A 564 7.73 -35.90 -0.36
CA TYR A 564 7.42 -34.96 0.71
C TYR A 564 6.20 -35.48 1.48
N GLU A 565 6.40 -36.09 2.65
CA GLU A 565 5.29 -36.29 3.59
C GLU A 565 4.92 -34.95 4.24
N ALA A 566 3.72 -34.50 3.92
CA ALA A 566 3.00 -33.51 4.68
C ALA A 566 2.47 -34.12 5.99
N SER A 567 2.45 -33.29 7.02
CA SER A 567 1.52 -33.31 8.17
C SER A 567 1.93 -34.07 9.43
N ALA A 568 1.97 -33.34 10.54
CA ALA A 568 1.39 -33.82 11.81
C ALA A 568 0.95 -32.61 12.67
N LEU A 569 -0.31 -32.21 12.53
CA LEU A 569 -1.10 -31.64 13.62
C LEU A 569 -1.74 -32.81 14.37
N PRO A 570 -1.81 -32.82 15.72
CA PRO A 570 -2.46 -33.90 16.45
C PRO A 570 -3.97 -33.62 16.58
N LEU A 571 -4.78 -34.46 15.95
CA LEU A 571 -6.22 -34.61 16.23
C LEU A 571 -6.38 -35.70 17.30
N HIS A 572 -6.79 -35.30 18.51
CA HIS A 572 -7.30 -36.21 19.52
C HIS A 572 -8.78 -36.50 19.27
N HIS A 573 -9.10 -37.79 19.09
CA HIS A 573 -10.31 -38.53 19.46
C HIS A 573 -11.59 -37.74 19.79
N TYR A 574 -12.68 -38.04 19.07
CA TYR A 574 -13.90 -38.60 19.68
C TYR A 574 -14.65 -39.49 18.66
N CYS A 575 -15.08 -40.66 19.14
CA CYS A 575 -15.92 -41.65 18.47
C CYS A 575 -17.41 -41.35 18.71
N ILE A 576 -18.24 -41.77 17.73
CA ILE A 576 -19.71 -41.90 17.68
C ILE A 576 -20.51 -40.60 17.67
#